data_AF-A0A515DC12-F1
#
_entry.id   AF-A0A515DC12-F1
#
_cell.length_a   1.000
_cell.length_b   1.000
_cell.length_c   1.000
_cell.angle_alpha   90.00
_cell.angle_beta   90.00
_cell.angle_gamma   90.00
#
_symmetry.space_group_name_H-M   'P 1'
#
loop_
_entity.id
_entity.type
_entity.pdbx_description
1 polymer ?
#
loop_
_entity_poly.entity_id
_entity_poly.type
_entity_poly.pdbx_seq_one_letter_code
_entity_poly.pdbx_strand_id
1 'polypeptide(L)' 'MHCTKGIRDRALLLLGFAAALRRSELVALNVEDLQFVREGMIVCLRRSKTDPEAVGRKIAVP' A
#
# COMPACT_ATOMS: atom_id res chain seq x y z
N MET A 1 2.43 7.47 25.40
CA MET A 1 2.90 8.09 24.14
C MET A 1 3.21 6.98 23.16
N HIS A 2 2.45 6.86 22.08
CA HIS A 2 2.78 5.86 21.04
C HIS A 2 4.04 6.33 20.32
N CYS A 3 5.11 5.56 20.45
CA CYS A 3 6.29 5.70 19.60
C CYS A 3 5.83 5.61 18.14
N THR A 4 6.13 6.64 17.35
CA THR A 4 5.77 6.71 15.92
C THR A 4 6.22 5.47 15.13
N LYS A 5 7.28 4.78 15.57
CA LYS A 5 7.71 3.49 15.00
C LYS A 5 6.65 2.40 15.15
N GLY A 6 6.02 2.26 16.33
CA GLY A 6 5.02 1.22 16.58
C GLY A 6 3.76 1.39 15.72
N ILE A 7 3.32 2.63 15.50
CA ILE A 7 2.17 2.92 14.62
C ILE A 7 2.53 2.63 13.17
N ARG A 8 3.70 3.10 12.71
CA ARG A 8 4.17 2.88 11.34
C ARG A 8 4.32 1.40 11.03
N ASP A 9 4.99 0.66 11.90
CA ASP A 9 5.29 -0.76 11.65
C ASP A 9 3.98 -1.57 11.60
N ARG A 10 2.99 -1.23 12.46
CA ARG A 10 1.65 -1.81 12.40
C ARG A 10 0.92 -1.46 11.09
N ALA A 11 0.99 -0.20 10.65
CA ALA A 11 0.38 0.23 9.39
C ALA A 11 0.99 -0.49 8.18
N LEU A 12 2.32 -0.61 8.13
CA LEU A 12 3.03 -1.33 7.06
C LEU A 12 2.67 -2.82 7.02
N LEU A 13 2.58 -3.47 8.19
CA LEU A 13 2.20 -4.89 8.27
C LEU A 13 0.76 -5.12 7.81
N LEU A 14 -0.19 -4.32 8.32
CA LEU A 14 -1.60 -4.47 7.97
C LEU A 14 -1.85 -4.16 6.49
N LEU A 15 -1.27 -3.07 5.98
CA LEU A 15 -1.44 -2.69 4.58
C LEU A 15 -0.79 -3.70 3.64
N GLY A 16 0.43 -4.14 3.95
CA GLY A 16 1.14 -5.15 3.15
C GLY A 16 0.38 -6.47 3.06
N PHE A 17 -0.18 -6.91 4.19
CA PHE A 17 -0.99 -8.12 4.26
C PHE A 17 -2.31 -7.97 3.50
N ALA A 18 -3.09 -6.92 3.77
CA ALA A 18 -4.43 -6.75 3.20
C ALA A 18 -4.42 -6.52 1.68
N ALA A 19 -3.39 -5.85 1.15
CA ALA A 19 -3.23 -5.61 -0.28
C ALA A 19 -2.34 -6.65 -1.00
N ALA A 20 -1.83 -7.67 -0.27
CA ALA A 20 -0.89 -8.67 -0.78
C ALA A 20 0.34 -8.05 -1.48
N LEU A 21 0.89 -6.99 -0.89
CA LEU A 21 2.01 -6.22 -1.44
C LEU A 21 3.35 -6.87 -1.12
N ARG A 22 4.26 -6.83 -2.09
CA ARG A 22 5.67 -7.17 -1.86
C ARG A 22 6.37 -6.02 -1.14
N ARG A 23 7.45 -6.33 -0.42
CA ARG A 23 8.30 -5.33 0.25
C ARG A 23 8.71 -4.17 -0.67
N SER A 24 9.11 -4.46 -1.91
CA SER A 24 9.54 -3.42 -2.85
C SER A 24 8.40 -2.49 -3.28
N GLU A 25 7.16 -2.98 -3.26
CA GLU A 25 5.97 -2.19 -3.59
C GLU A 25 5.59 -1.29 -2.42
N LEU A 26 5.62 -1.81 -1.18
CA LEU A 26 5.43 -1.01 0.03
C LEU A 26 6.45 0.13 0.17
N VAL A 27 7.73 -0.15 -0.14
CA VAL A 27 8.79 0.86 -0.08
C VAL A 27 8.65 1.93 -1.16
N ALA A 28 8.00 1.61 -2.28
CA ALA A 28 7.76 2.54 -3.38
C ALA A 28 6.45 3.33 -3.26
N LEU A 29 5.60 2.99 -2.29
CA LEU A 29 4.27 3.56 -2.12
C LEU A 29 4.35 4.96 -1.48
N ASN A 30 3.67 5.93 -2.07
CA ASN A 30 3.50 7.27 -1.47
C ASN A 30 2.08 7.42 -0.89
N VAL A 31 1.90 8.38 0.01
CA VAL A 31 0.57 8.67 0.58
C VAL A 31 -0.44 9.09 -0.50
N GLU A 32 0.03 9.77 -1.55
CA GLU A 32 -0.79 10.16 -2.71
C GLU A 32 -1.33 8.96 -3.51
N ASP A 33 -0.71 7.80 -3.36
CA ASP A 33 -1.14 6.57 -4.01
C ASP A 33 -2.30 5.88 -3.25
N LEU A 34 -2.70 6.44 -2.11
CA LEU A 34 -3.78 5.95 -1.26
C LEU A 34 -5.02 6.84 -1.38
N GLN A 35 -6.14 6.23 -1.75
CA GLN A 35 -7.44 6.89 -1.79
C GLN A 35 -8.38 6.25 -0.78
N PHE A 36 -8.76 6.98 0.26
CA PHE A 36 -9.74 6.52 1.24
C PHE A 36 -11.17 6.70 0.68
N VAL A 37 -11.98 5.65 0.78
CA VAL A 37 -13.38 5.62 0.34
C VAL A 37 -14.25 5.14 1.51
N ARG A 38 -15.58 5.15 1.37
CA ARG A 38 -16.47 4.76 2.49
C ARG A 38 -16.32 3.29 2.85
N GLU A 39 -15.99 2.47 1.86
CA GLU A 39 -15.88 1.02 1.93
C GLU A 39 -14.47 0.54 2.35
N GLY A 40 -13.53 1.48 2.57
CA GLY A 40 -12.14 1.18 2.91
C GLY A 40 -11.16 2.10 2.19
N MET A 41 -10.23 1.53 1.42
CA MET A 41 -9.18 2.27 0.72
C MET A 41 -8.83 1.63 -0.62
N ILE A 42 -8.45 2.45 -1.59
CA ILE A 42 -7.89 2.03 -2.88
C ILE A 42 -6.41 2.39 -2.91
N VAL A 43 -5.56 1.39 -3.15
CA VAL A 43 -4.10 1.53 -3.28
C VAL A 43 -3.73 1.50 -4.76
N CYS A 44 -3.08 2.55 -5.26
CA CYS A 44 -2.62 2.67 -6.65
C CYS A 44 -1.11 2.37 -6.76
N LEU A 45 -0.73 1.18 -7.20
CA LEU A 45 0.67 0.85 -7.44
C LEU A 45 1.11 1.40 -8.79
N ARG A 46 2.06 2.35 -8.81
CA ARG A 46 2.61 2.94 -10.05
C ARG A 46 3.55 2.01 -10.82
N ARG A 47 4.23 1.08 -10.14
CA ARG A 47 5.15 0.10 -10.75
C ARG A 47 5.17 -1.19 -9.92
N SER A 48 4.80 -2.31 -10.53
CA SER A 48 5.06 -3.64 -9.98
C SER A 48 6.32 -4.19 -10.64
N LYS A 49 7.20 -4.81 -9.84
CA LYS A 49 8.44 -5.46 -10.34
C LYS A 49 8.17 -6.61 -11.32
N THR A 50 6.92 -7.05 -11.42
CA THR A 50 6.42 -8.11 -12.30
C THR A 50 5.55 -7.58 -13.44
N ASP A 51 5.49 -6.27 -13.64
CA ASP A 51 4.67 -5.64 -14.68
C ASP A 51 5.55 -5.13 -15.83
N PRO A 52 5.76 -5.93 -16.90
CA PRO A 52 6.57 -5.52 -18.05
C PRO A 52 5.98 -4.31 -18.80
N GLU A 53 4.69 -4.02 -18.64
CA GLU A 53 3.98 -2.92 -19.31
C GLU A 53 3.88 -1.63 -18.45
N ALA A 54 4.24 -1.71 -17.16
CA ALA A 54 4.17 -0.58 -16.21
C ALA A 54 2.79 0.12 -16.14
N VAL A 55 1.69 -0.63 -16.34
CA VAL A 55 0.32 -0.09 -16.31
C VAL A 55 -0.08 0.30 -14.88
N GLY A 56 0.52 -0.36 -13.89
CA GLY A 56 0.15 -0.18 -12.50
C GLY A 56 -1.17 -0.88 -12.17
N ARG A 57 -1.43 -1.11 -10.88
CA ARG A 57 -2.66 -1.80 -10.43
C ARG A 57 -3.33 -1.06 -9.30
N LYS A 58 -4.67 -1.08 -9.30
CA LYS A 58 -5.50 -0.61 -8.19
C LYS A 58 -5.92 -1.80 -7.33
N ILE A 59 -5.77 -1.68 -6.02
CA ILE A 59 -6.12 -2.72 -5.05
C ILE A 59 -7.10 -2.12 -4.05
N ALA A 60 -8.28 -2.72 -3.92
CA ALA A 60 -9.22 -2.37 -2.87
C ALA A 60 -8.82 -3.09 -1.56
N VAL A 61 -8.77 -2.32 -0.47
CA VAL A 61 -8.46 -2.75 0.89
C VAL A 61 -9.65 -2.38 1.76
N PRO A 62 -10.34 -3.34 2.41
CA PRO A 62 -11.44 -3.06 3.33
C PRO A 62 -11.01 -2.29 4.59
#